data_AF-A0A5J6F5N6-F1
#
_entry.id   AF-A0A5J6F5N6-F1
#
_cell.length_a   1.000
_cell.length_b   1.000
_cell.length_c   1.000
_cell.angle_alpha   90.00
_cell.angle_beta   90.00
_cell.angle_gamma   90.00
#
_symmetry.space_group_name_H-M   'P 1'
#
loop_
_entity.id
_entity.type
_entity.pdbx_description
1 polymer ?
#
loop_
_entity_poly.entity_id
_entity_poly.type
_entity_poly.pdbx_seq_one_letter_code
_entity_poly.pdbx_strand_id
1 'polypeptide(L)'
;MPTVTVSPGAEATTTLTVRNDGDIVEAYTFEVIGDCAAWATVEPARVSLYPGTSETVTVRLAPPRSPEVKAGEVPLGVRVLPVEHPESVSVPETTVIVEPFHELRTKLEPGRRRGWLGARFRVAVQNQGNTPVDVVFTGKQEGEELRLAFTPERLSLQPGESAETGLRVRARKLIWFGEPASWPFEVKVAESTGTDTGTEDERPGGPEPLPGEFAQIPLLPKWLLIVLAALLALLLAWFTLVRPAVRSTAEEAVEAAQEQQEKQAEQERQQAGATDGGTGSPAGGQEQGQGQGTAPGAGATGNGGAGTGGSGSTGGFGGINPEQSSQTIDVQTNAGATRDKAYKVPQGKVFGVTDIVVANFQGDEGVLTISFGERKITTIALETFRNQDYHWVTPIQIPENATVTASVTCSKPGTPATGTQASGCHQVLNVSGVLSDIAP
;
A
#
# COMPACT_ATOMS: atom_id res chain seq x y z
N MET A 1 -7.69 21.67 -51.37
CA MET A 1 -8.50 21.74 -50.14
C MET A 1 -7.91 22.84 -49.25
N PRO A 2 -8.72 23.69 -48.60
CA PRO A 2 -8.22 24.71 -47.70
C PRO A 2 -7.83 24.13 -46.33
N THR A 3 -6.82 24.73 -45.70
CA THR A 3 -6.43 24.49 -44.30
C THR A 3 -7.59 24.80 -43.37
N VAL A 4 -7.73 24.02 -42.31
CA VAL A 4 -8.84 24.13 -41.36
C VAL A 4 -8.33 23.97 -39.93
N THR A 5 -8.86 24.79 -39.03
CA THR A 5 -8.58 24.71 -37.59
C THR A 5 -9.75 24.05 -36.88
N VAL A 6 -9.47 23.15 -35.94
CA VAL A 6 -10.49 22.41 -35.20
C VAL A 6 -10.11 22.26 -33.73
N SER A 7 -11.05 22.56 -32.84
CA SER A 7 -10.91 22.33 -31.41
C SER A 7 -11.28 20.89 -31.05
N PRO A 8 -10.49 20.18 -30.22
CA PRO A 8 -10.86 18.86 -29.73
C PRO A 8 -12.21 18.83 -29.01
N GLY A 9 -13.08 17.89 -29.39
CA GLY A 9 -14.46 17.77 -28.92
C GLY A 9 -15.46 18.66 -29.66
N ALA A 10 -15.01 19.49 -30.61
CA ALA A 10 -15.86 20.25 -31.51
C ALA A 10 -15.80 19.68 -32.93
N GLU A 11 -16.56 20.29 -33.83
CA GLU A 11 -16.61 19.91 -35.24
C GLU A 11 -16.18 21.06 -36.14
N ALA A 12 -15.46 20.73 -37.20
CA ALA A 12 -15.09 21.66 -38.26
C ALA A 12 -15.32 21.01 -39.63
N THR A 13 -15.45 21.82 -40.67
CA THR A 13 -15.62 21.34 -42.04
C THR A 13 -14.66 22.02 -43.00
N THR A 14 -14.22 21.27 -44.00
CA THR A 14 -13.48 21.76 -45.17
C THR A 14 -14.09 21.17 -46.43
N THR A 15 -13.72 21.68 -47.60
CA THR A 15 -14.32 21.26 -48.88
C THR A 15 -13.28 20.70 -49.84
N LEU A 16 -13.69 19.69 -50.59
CA LEU A 16 -12.93 19.07 -51.67
C LEU A 16 -13.77 19.13 -52.95
N THR A 17 -13.23 19.71 -54.01
CA THR A 17 -13.87 19.74 -55.33
C THR A 17 -13.23 18.69 -56.23
N VAL A 18 -14.06 17.84 -56.84
CA VAL A 18 -13.65 16.86 -57.85
C VAL A 18 -14.25 17.26 -59.19
N ARG A 19 -13.48 17.11 -60.27
CA ARG A 19 -13.92 17.33 -61.64
C ARG A 19 -13.65 16.09 -62.48
N ASN A 20 -14.64 15.68 -63.27
CA ASN A 20 -14.47 14.62 -64.25
C ASN A 20 -13.94 15.21 -65.57
N ASP A 21 -12.66 14.99 -65.84
CA ASP A 21 -11.99 15.41 -67.09
C ASP A 21 -12.01 14.32 -68.19
N GLY A 22 -12.70 13.20 -67.94
CA GLY A 22 -12.91 12.13 -68.91
C GLY A 22 -14.04 12.41 -69.90
N ASP A 23 -14.26 11.48 -70.83
CA ASP A 23 -15.28 11.52 -71.87
C ASP A 23 -16.51 10.64 -71.55
N ILE A 24 -16.46 9.87 -70.46
CA ILE A 24 -17.57 9.06 -69.95
C ILE A 24 -18.01 9.50 -68.54
N VAL A 25 -19.18 9.03 -68.11
CA VAL A 25 -19.64 9.20 -66.72
C VAL A 25 -18.72 8.38 -65.80
N GLU A 26 -18.24 9.00 -64.74
CA GLU A 26 -17.33 8.38 -63.77
C GLU A 26 -17.90 8.52 -62.36
N ALA A 27 -17.74 7.48 -61.54
CA ALA A 27 -18.11 7.52 -60.14
C ALA A 27 -16.85 7.59 -59.27
N TYR A 28 -16.84 8.50 -58.31
CA TYR A 28 -15.73 8.69 -57.38
C TYR A 28 -16.14 8.28 -55.98
N THR A 29 -15.35 7.41 -55.34
CA THR A 29 -15.47 7.06 -53.92
C THR A 29 -14.38 7.78 -53.14
N PHE A 30 -14.72 8.28 -51.94
CA PHE A 30 -13.81 9.05 -51.10
C PHE A 30 -13.44 8.29 -49.84
N GLU A 31 -12.15 8.24 -49.54
CA GLU A 31 -11.63 7.61 -48.33
C GLU A 31 -10.63 8.54 -47.64
N VAL A 32 -10.84 8.86 -46.36
CA VAL A 32 -9.86 9.62 -45.60
C VAL A 32 -8.70 8.71 -45.21
N ILE A 33 -7.47 9.19 -45.37
CA ILE A 33 -6.25 8.47 -45.03
C ILE A 33 -5.36 9.32 -44.10
N GLY A 34 -4.47 8.65 -43.38
CA GLY A 34 -3.56 9.28 -42.41
C GLY A 34 -4.19 9.45 -41.02
N ASP A 35 -3.55 10.28 -40.20
CA ASP A 35 -3.88 10.43 -38.77
C ASP A 35 -5.26 11.04 -38.52
N CYS A 36 -5.83 11.69 -39.54
CA CYS A 36 -7.20 12.23 -39.49
C CYS A 36 -8.28 11.17 -39.68
N ALA A 37 -7.98 10.00 -40.26
CA ALA A 37 -8.99 9.03 -40.70
C ALA A 37 -9.90 8.51 -39.57
N ALA A 38 -9.39 8.47 -38.33
CA ALA A 38 -10.16 8.02 -37.17
C ALA A 38 -11.28 8.99 -36.75
N TRP A 39 -11.22 10.25 -37.17
CA TRP A 39 -12.13 11.31 -36.73
C TRP A 39 -12.58 12.24 -37.86
N ALA A 40 -12.37 11.83 -39.11
CA ALA A 40 -12.75 12.59 -40.30
C ALA A 40 -13.63 11.74 -41.23
N THR A 41 -14.59 12.38 -41.87
CA THR A 41 -15.55 11.74 -42.79
C THR A 41 -15.79 12.62 -44.01
N VAL A 42 -16.11 12.01 -45.15
CA VAL A 42 -16.44 12.73 -46.39
C VAL A 42 -17.89 12.49 -46.75
N GLU A 43 -18.63 13.56 -46.97
CA GLU A 43 -20.05 13.52 -47.32
C GLU A 43 -20.32 14.38 -48.57
N PRO A 44 -20.97 13.80 -49.61
CA PRO A 44 -21.28 12.38 -49.78
C PRO A 44 -20.04 11.50 -50.00
N ALA A 45 -20.08 10.24 -49.52
CA ALA A 45 -18.96 9.28 -49.64
C ALA A 45 -18.74 8.77 -51.08
N ARG A 46 -19.73 8.95 -51.97
CA ARG A 46 -19.64 8.63 -53.39
C ARG A 46 -20.42 9.65 -54.21
N VAL A 47 -19.84 10.05 -55.33
CA VAL A 47 -20.44 10.99 -56.30
C VAL A 47 -20.34 10.41 -57.70
N SER A 48 -21.32 10.67 -58.57
CA SER A 48 -21.27 10.31 -60.00
C SER A 48 -21.30 11.58 -60.84
N LEU A 49 -20.27 11.77 -61.68
CA LEU A 49 -20.08 13.00 -62.46
C LEU A 49 -20.13 12.73 -63.96
N TYR A 50 -20.86 13.57 -64.69
CA TYR A 50 -20.81 13.60 -66.14
C TYR A 50 -19.49 14.20 -66.64
N PRO A 51 -19.09 13.89 -67.88
CA PRO A 51 -17.94 14.53 -68.52
C PRO A 51 -17.95 16.06 -68.39
N GLY A 52 -16.84 16.64 -67.95
CA GLY A 52 -16.65 18.08 -67.80
C GLY A 52 -17.36 18.73 -66.61
N THR A 53 -18.04 17.96 -65.75
CA THR A 53 -18.72 18.47 -64.57
C THR A 53 -17.86 18.36 -63.31
N SER A 54 -18.14 19.23 -62.32
CA SER A 54 -17.50 19.21 -61.01
C SER A 54 -18.54 19.15 -59.90
N GLU A 55 -18.17 18.53 -58.79
CA GLU A 55 -18.95 18.57 -57.55
C GLU A 55 -18.03 18.80 -56.36
N THR A 56 -18.58 19.45 -55.34
CA THR A 56 -17.87 19.74 -54.09
C THR A 56 -18.44 18.87 -52.99
N VAL A 57 -17.58 18.05 -52.38
CA VAL A 57 -17.90 17.24 -51.21
C VAL A 57 -17.41 17.94 -49.94
N THR A 58 -18.08 17.68 -48.83
CA THR A 58 -17.74 18.22 -47.52
C THR A 58 -16.92 17.19 -46.75
N VAL A 59 -15.76 17.60 -46.25
CA VAL A 59 -14.97 16.81 -45.30
C VAL A 59 -15.27 17.33 -43.90
N ARG A 60 -15.88 16.49 -43.07
CA ARG A 60 -16.22 16.80 -41.68
C ARG A 60 -15.17 16.22 -40.74
N LEU A 61 -14.70 17.05 -39.83
CA LEU A 61 -13.65 16.77 -38.85
C LEU A 61 -14.25 16.86 -37.46
N ALA A 62 -14.10 15.81 -36.66
CA ALA A 62 -14.64 15.73 -35.30
C ALA A 62 -13.63 15.03 -34.35
N PRO A 63 -12.44 15.63 -34.12
CA PRO A 63 -11.44 15.03 -33.24
C PRO A 63 -12.01 14.89 -31.82
N PRO A 64 -11.94 13.70 -31.19
CA PRO A 64 -12.39 13.53 -29.81
C PRO A 64 -11.56 14.42 -28.87
N ARG A 65 -12.19 14.87 -27.77
CA ARG A 65 -11.48 15.54 -26.68
C ARG A 65 -10.69 14.51 -25.88
N SER A 66 -9.54 14.12 -26.39
CA SER A 66 -8.69 13.04 -25.87
C SER A 66 -7.21 13.41 -26.01
N PRO A 67 -6.34 13.02 -25.07
CA PRO A 67 -4.89 13.20 -25.18
C PRO A 67 -4.27 12.45 -26.36
N GLU A 68 -5.00 11.50 -26.96
CA GLU A 68 -4.56 10.75 -28.15
C GLU A 68 -4.44 11.63 -29.40
N VAL A 69 -5.27 12.67 -29.51
CA VAL A 69 -5.25 13.62 -30.64
C VAL A 69 -4.41 14.84 -30.26
N LYS A 70 -3.10 14.76 -30.54
CA LYS A 70 -2.12 15.80 -30.22
C LYS A 70 -2.46 17.14 -30.89
N ALA A 71 -2.17 18.22 -30.18
CA ALA A 71 -2.27 19.56 -30.74
C ALA A 71 -1.19 19.80 -31.81
N GLY A 72 -1.50 20.65 -32.78
CA GLY A 72 -0.58 21.05 -33.84
C GLY A 72 -1.10 20.70 -35.24
N GLU A 73 -0.18 20.67 -36.19
CA GLU A 73 -0.47 20.38 -37.60
C GLU A 73 -0.57 18.89 -37.84
N VAL A 74 -1.72 18.44 -38.34
CA VAL A 74 -1.98 17.05 -38.71
C VAL A 74 -2.30 17.00 -40.21
N PRO A 75 -1.59 16.18 -41.01
CA PRO A 75 -1.89 16.04 -42.42
C PRO A 75 -3.22 15.29 -42.63
N LEU A 76 -4.06 15.84 -43.50
CA LEU A 76 -5.31 15.25 -43.97
C LEU A 76 -5.15 14.89 -45.44
N GLY A 77 -5.19 13.59 -45.74
CA GLY A 77 -5.27 13.08 -47.10
C GLY A 77 -6.66 12.53 -47.38
N VAL A 78 -7.23 12.84 -48.55
CA VAL A 78 -8.46 12.21 -49.03
C VAL A 78 -8.15 11.46 -50.31
N ARG A 79 -8.18 10.13 -50.26
CA ARG A 79 -8.02 9.28 -51.43
C ARG A 79 -9.31 9.30 -52.25
N VAL A 80 -9.19 9.74 -53.50
CA VAL A 80 -10.27 9.78 -54.49
C VAL A 80 -10.08 8.59 -55.43
N LEU A 81 -11.03 7.65 -55.39
CA LEU A 81 -11.01 6.40 -56.14
C LEU A 81 -12.04 6.46 -57.28
N PRO A 82 -11.61 6.64 -58.54
CA PRO A 82 -12.49 6.45 -59.70
C PRO A 82 -12.87 4.97 -59.82
N VAL A 83 -14.10 4.68 -60.27
CA VAL A 83 -14.63 3.33 -60.37
C VAL A 83 -14.37 2.72 -61.75
N GLU A 84 -14.53 3.50 -62.82
CA GLU A 84 -14.31 3.04 -64.20
C GLU A 84 -12.82 3.04 -64.57
N HIS A 85 -12.02 3.94 -63.97
CA HIS A 85 -10.56 4.00 -64.14
C HIS A 85 -9.78 3.86 -62.81
N PRO A 86 -9.71 2.65 -62.22
CA PRO A 86 -9.08 2.42 -60.92
C PRO A 86 -7.59 2.79 -60.85
N GLU A 87 -6.89 2.92 -61.98
CA GLU A 87 -5.51 3.37 -62.07
C GLU A 87 -5.33 4.88 -61.87
N SER A 88 -6.40 5.67 -61.99
CA SER A 88 -6.38 7.14 -61.94
C SER A 88 -6.61 7.71 -60.54
N VAL A 89 -6.10 7.03 -59.51
CA VAL A 89 -6.25 7.43 -58.09
C VAL A 89 -5.50 8.73 -57.81
N SER A 90 -6.13 9.63 -57.06
CA SER A 90 -5.51 10.88 -56.59
C SER A 90 -5.70 11.05 -55.09
N VAL A 91 -4.73 11.70 -54.44
CA VAL A 91 -4.74 12.00 -53.00
C VAL A 91 -4.48 13.49 -52.80
N PRO A 92 -5.50 14.35 -52.88
CA PRO A 92 -5.41 15.71 -52.36
C PRO A 92 -5.08 15.72 -50.87
N GLU A 93 -4.10 16.55 -50.51
CA GLU A 93 -3.65 16.75 -49.13
C GLU A 93 -3.90 18.18 -48.66
N THR A 94 -4.13 18.34 -47.36
CA THR A 94 -4.16 19.64 -46.68
C THR A 94 -3.75 19.47 -45.22
N THR A 95 -3.58 20.58 -44.51
CA THR A 95 -3.22 20.58 -43.09
C THR A 95 -4.44 20.89 -42.23
N VAL A 96 -4.66 20.08 -41.20
CA VAL A 96 -5.62 20.36 -40.13
C VAL A 96 -4.83 20.87 -38.92
N ILE A 97 -5.20 22.04 -38.41
CA ILE A 97 -4.63 22.61 -37.19
C ILE A 97 -5.51 22.20 -36.01
N VAL A 98 -5.03 21.24 -35.21
CA VAL A 98 -5.71 20.83 -33.98
C VAL A 98 -5.32 21.78 -32.86
N GLU A 99 -6.30 22.44 -32.26
CA GLU A 99 -6.05 23.39 -31.18
C GLU A 99 -5.59 22.69 -29.89
N PRO A 100 -4.76 23.36 -29.08
CA PRO A 100 -4.34 22.85 -27.78
C PRO A 100 -5.50 22.89 -26.78
N PHE A 101 -5.61 21.84 -25.98
CA PHE A 101 -6.38 21.85 -24.74
C PHE A 101 -5.54 21.30 -23.59
N HIS A 102 -5.77 21.86 -22.41
CA HIS A 102 -5.05 21.54 -21.19
C HIS A 102 -6.03 20.95 -20.19
N GLU A 103 -5.68 19.80 -19.62
CA GLU A 103 -6.44 19.17 -18.56
C GLU A 103 -5.48 18.37 -17.68
N LEU A 104 -5.28 18.83 -16.44
CA LEU A 104 -4.38 18.19 -15.49
C LEU A 104 -5.19 17.58 -14.35
N ARG A 105 -4.97 16.29 -14.09
CA ARG A 105 -5.55 15.60 -12.94
C ARG A 105 -4.47 15.34 -11.91
N THR A 106 -4.69 15.81 -10.68
CA THR A 106 -3.73 15.69 -9.60
C THR A 106 -4.35 14.99 -8.39
N LYS A 107 -3.52 14.28 -7.61
CA LYS A 107 -3.97 13.59 -6.39
C LYS A 107 -2.84 13.49 -5.38
N LEU A 108 -3.14 13.80 -4.12
CA LEU A 108 -2.23 13.61 -2.99
C LEU A 108 -2.57 12.31 -2.26
N GLU A 109 -1.59 11.42 -2.11
CA GLU A 109 -1.77 10.15 -1.45
C GLU A 109 -0.69 9.83 -0.40
N PRO A 110 -1.10 9.41 0.81
CA PRO A 110 -2.46 9.52 1.36
C PRO A 110 -2.75 10.96 1.81
N GLY A 111 -4.01 11.35 1.98
CA GLY A 111 -4.36 12.70 2.47
C GLY A 111 -3.89 13.00 3.91
N ARG A 112 -3.66 11.97 4.74
CA ARG A 112 -3.18 12.13 6.12
C ARG A 112 -2.12 11.08 6.46
N ARG A 113 -1.04 11.49 7.12
CA ARG A 113 -0.03 10.58 7.71
C ARG A 113 0.33 10.99 9.12
N ARG A 114 0.68 10.00 9.94
CA ARG A 114 1.21 10.17 11.29
C ARG A 114 2.72 9.96 11.31
N GLY A 115 3.45 10.69 12.14
CA GLY A 115 4.89 10.52 12.32
C GLY A 115 5.45 11.36 13.46
N TRP A 116 6.63 11.02 13.96
CA TRP A 116 7.26 11.70 15.09
C TRP A 116 7.95 13.02 14.68
N LEU A 117 8.68 13.00 13.55
CA LEU A 117 9.36 14.16 12.98
C LEU A 117 9.01 14.42 11.50
N GLY A 118 8.49 13.42 10.79
CA GLY A 118 8.10 13.59 9.40
C GLY A 118 7.36 12.40 8.83
N ALA A 119 6.84 12.61 7.62
CA ALA A 119 6.12 11.63 6.84
C ALA A 119 6.45 11.78 5.35
N ARG A 120 6.16 10.72 4.59
CA ARG A 120 6.24 10.71 3.13
C ARG A 120 4.85 10.60 2.55
N PHE A 121 4.64 11.39 1.52
CA PHE A 121 3.44 11.48 0.69
C PHE A 121 3.86 11.29 -0.77
N ARG A 122 2.89 11.02 -1.63
CA ARG A 122 3.07 10.97 -3.08
C ARG A 122 2.05 11.89 -3.72
N VAL A 123 2.49 12.65 -4.71
CA VAL A 123 1.62 13.48 -5.54
C VAL A 123 1.62 12.84 -6.92
N ALA A 124 0.48 12.28 -7.31
CA ALA A 124 0.27 11.76 -8.64
C ALA A 124 -0.28 12.89 -9.52
N VAL A 125 0.25 13.01 -10.73
CA VAL A 125 -0.19 13.95 -11.75
C VAL A 125 -0.37 13.22 -13.07
N GLN A 126 -1.45 13.52 -13.77
CA GLN A 126 -1.76 12.98 -15.08
C GLN A 126 -2.09 14.13 -16.02
N ASN A 127 -1.47 14.11 -17.20
CA ASN A 127 -1.81 15.00 -18.30
C ASN A 127 -2.93 14.37 -19.14
N GLN A 128 -4.14 14.89 -19.01
CA GLN A 128 -5.30 14.52 -19.83
C GLN A 128 -5.50 15.48 -21.02
N GLY A 129 -4.66 16.52 -21.12
CA GLY A 129 -4.58 17.42 -22.27
C GLY A 129 -3.88 16.78 -23.47
N ASN A 130 -3.94 17.46 -24.61
CA ASN A 130 -3.27 17.02 -25.85
C ASN A 130 -1.95 17.75 -26.16
N THR A 131 -1.43 18.52 -25.21
CA THR A 131 -0.13 19.19 -25.29
C THR A 131 0.82 18.67 -24.22
N PRO A 132 2.15 18.60 -24.48
CA PRO A 132 3.12 18.38 -23.43
C PRO A 132 3.06 19.49 -22.38
N VAL A 133 3.23 19.13 -21.11
CA VAL A 133 3.14 20.07 -19.99
C VAL A 133 4.26 19.85 -18.99
N ASP A 134 4.93 20.94 -18.62
CA ASP A 134 5.91 20.96 -17.55
C ASP A 134 5.24 21.43 -16.26
N VAL A 135 5.29 20.61 -15.22
CA VAL A 135 4.66 20.89 -13.93
C VAL A 135 5.69 21.10 -12.83
N VAL A 136 5.40 22.04 -11.93
CA VAL A 136 6.22 22.37 -10.75
C VAL A 136 5.38 22.16 -9.50
N PHE A 137 5.96 21.47 -8.53
CA PHE A 137 5.30 21.18 -7.26
C PHE A 137 5.73 22.18 -6.20
N THR A 138 4.76 22.83 -5.57
CA THR A 138 5.00 23.75 -4.44
C THR A 138 4.13 23.34 -3.25
N GLY A 139 4.68 23.49 -2.04
CA GLY A 139 4.01 23.18 -0.80
C GLY A 139 3.81 24.46 0.01
N LYS A 140 2.60 24.67 0.51
CA LYS A 140 2.26 25.81 1.37
C LYS A 140 1.73 25.31 2.72
N GLN A 141 2.16 25.94 3.80
CA GLN A 141 1.55 25.79 5.11
C GLN A 141 1.24 27.19 5.64
N GLU A 142 0.12 27.36 6.34
CA GLU A 142 -0.22 28.65 6.97
C GLU A 142 0.81 29.07 8.03
N GLY A 143 1.33 28.11 8.80
CA GLY A 143 2.42 28.31 9.76
C GLY A 143 3.79 27.89 9.22
N GLU A 144 4.83 28.09 10.03
CA GLU A 144 6.21 27.73 9.67
C GLU A 144 6.69 26.38 10.25
N GLU A 145 5.79 25.56 10.77
CA GLU A 145 6.16 24.37 11.55
C GLU A 145 6.63 23.18 10.69
N LEU A 146 6.29 23.16 9.40
CA LEU A 146 6.69 22.11 8.46
C LEU A 146 7.73 22.60 7.45
N ARG A 147 8.54 21.65 6.99
CA ARG A 147 9.38 21.75 5.79
C ARG A 147 8.85 20.73 4.80
N LEU A 148 8.46 21.21 3.63
CA LEU A 148 7.99 20.40 2.52
C LEU A 148 9.08 20.35 1.46
N ALA A 149 9.44 19.16 1.01
CA ALA A 149 10.43 18.96 -0.04
C ALA A 149 9.94 17.92 -1.03
N PHE A 150 9.97 18.27 -2.32
CA PHE A 150 9.56 17.38 -3.42
C PHE A 150 10.79 16.74 -4.06
N THR A 151 10.62 15.53 -4.58
CA THR A 151 11.69 14.83 -5.29
C THR A 151 11.07 13.93 -6.36
N PRO A 152 11.14 14.30 -7.65
CA PRO A 152 11.66 15.58 -8.19
C PRO A 152 10.69 16.77 -7.99
N GLU A 153 11.19 18.00 -8.03
CA GLU A 153 10.36 19.22 -7.88
C GLU A 153 9.66 19.65 -9.17
N ARG A 154 10.13 19.13 -10.33
CA ARG A 154 9.56 19.38 -11.64
C ARG A 154 9.44 18.08 -12.42
N LEU A 155 8.38 17.98 -13.21
CA LEU A 155 8.13 16.84 -14.11
C LEU A 155 7.67 17.37 -15.46
N SER A 156 8.07 16.70 -16.53
CA SER A 156 7.57 16.95 -17.88
C SER A 156 6.68 15.77 -18.27
N LEU A 157 5.46 16.04 -18.71
CA LEU A 157 4.46 15.03 -19.02
C LEU A 157 4.02 15.17 -20.47
N GLN A 158 4.12 14.09 -21.23
CA GLN A 158 3.50 13.98 -22.54
C GLN A 158 1.97 13.90 -22.42
N PRO A 159 1.22 14.18 -23.50
CA PRO A 159 -0.22 13.92 -23.55
C PRO A 159 -0.55 12.48 -23.13
N GLY A 160 -1.46 12.32 -22.15
CA GLY A 160 -1.87 11.03 -21.61
C GLY A 160 -0.92 10.43 -20.55
N GLU A 161 0.26 11.02 -20.35
CA GLU A 161 1.26 10.52 -19.41
C GLU A 161 0.85 10.77 -17.95
N SER A 162 1.21 9.82 -17.08
CA SER A 162 1.04 9.93 -15.63
C SER A 162 2.37 9.73 -14.93
N ALA A 163 2.67 10.58 -13.96
CA ALA A 163 3.87 10.46 -13.13
C ALA A 163 3.58 10.78 -11.66
N GLU A 164 4.48 10.34 -10.80
CA GLU A 164 4.41 10.59 -9.36
C GLU A 164 5.66 11.32 -8.89
N THR A 165 5.49 12.27 -7.97
CA THR A 165 6.61 12.85 -7.19
C THR A 165 6.47 12.52 -5.71
N GLY A 166 7.60 12.25 -5.06
CA GLY A 166 7.66 12.05 -3.62
C GLY A 166 7.64 13.39 -2.89
N LEU A 167 6.70 13.56 -1.95
CA LEU A 167 6.67 14.68 -1.03
C LEU A 167 7.12 14.23 0.36
N ARG A 168 8.20 14.84 0.85
CA ARG A 168 8.67 14.67 2.23
C ARG A 168 8.22 15.86 3.07
N VAL A 169 7.42 15.59 4.09
CA VAL A 169 6.97 16.57 5.08
C VAL A 169 7.72 16.32 6.38
N ARG A 170 8.33 17.36 6.95
CA ARG A 170 9.04 17.27 8.24
C ARG A 170 8.64 18.42 9.16
N ALA A 171 8.31 18.11 10.41
CA ALA A 171 8.19 19.11 11.46
C ALA A 171 9.56 19.70 11.80
N ARG A 172 9.59 20.98 12.16
CA ARG A 172 10.82 21.67 12.59
C ARG A 172 11.23 21.31 14.02
N LYS A 173 10.26 21.05 14.89
CA LYS A 173 10.46 20.73 16.30
C LYS A 173 9.91 19.35 16.63
N LEU A 174 10.52 18.68 17.60
CA LEU A 174 10.07 17.40 18.12
C LEU A 174 9.10 17.61 19.28
N ILE A 175 8.00 16.86 19.29
CA ILE A 175 7.11 16.77 20.46
C ILE A 175 7.63 15.62 21.32
N TRP A 176 8.19 15.95 22.48
CA TRP A 176 8.76 14.93 23.39
C TRP A 176 7.68 14.20 24.18
N PHE A 177 6.75 14.96 24.76
CA PHE A 177 5.63 14.47 25.56
C PHE A 177 4.41 15.34 25.25
N GLY A 178 3.20 14.78 25.32
CA GLY A 178 1.99 15.57 25.11
C GLY A 178 0.94 14.86 24.28
N GLU A 179 0.01 15.64 23.74
CA GLU A 179 -0.99 15.18 22.79
C GLU A 179 -0.46 15.29 21.36
N PRO A 180 -0.96 14.47 20.42
CA PRO A 180 -0.59 14.61 19.01
C PRO A 180 -1.01 15.97 18.45
N ALA A 181 -0.12 16.64 17.70
CA ALA A 181 -0.43 17.87 16.99
C ALA A 181 -0.79 17.59 15.53
N SER A 182 -1.73 18.34 14.97
CA SER A 182 -2.13 18.23 13.56
C SER A 182 -1.64 19.44 12.79
N TRP A 183 -0.96 19.18 11.67
CA TRP A 183 -0.39 20.21 10.80
C TRP A 183 -0.98 20.07 9.38
N PRO A 184 -2.02 20.84 9.03
CA PRO A 184 -2.53 20.88 7.67
C PRO A 184 -1.54 21.60 6.74
N PHE A 185 -1.46 21.18 5.49
CA PHE A 185 -0.67 21.80 4.44
C PHE A 185 -1.38 21.64 3.09
N GLU A 186 -1.00 22.46 2.12
CA GLU A 186 -1.51 22.40 0.75
C GLU A 186 -0.37 22.11 -0.22
N VAL A 187 -0.67 21.31 -1.23
CA VAL A 187 0.21 21.09 -2.38
C VAL A 187 -0.42 21.75 -3.59
N LYS A 188 0.33 22.62 -4.26
CA LYS A 188 -0.05 23.23 -5.54
C LYS A 188 0.81 22.65 -6.66
N VAL A 189 0.14 22.31 -7.75
CA VAL A 189 0.78 21.86 -8.98
C VAL A 189 0.55 22.95 -10.01
N ALA A 190 1.60 23.66 -10.39
CA ALA A 190 1.54 24.75 -11.35
C ALA A 190 2.17 24.31 -12.67
N GLU A 191 1.56 24.70 -13.78
CA GLU A 191 2.19 24.58 -15.10
C GLU A 191 3.27 25.64 -15.23
N SER A 192 4.50 25.21 -15.52
CA SER A 192 5.61 26.11 -15.83
C SER A 192 5.53 26.49 -17.29
N THR A 193 4.72 27.49 -17.63
CA THR A 193 4.78 28.09 -18.95
C THR A 193 6.14 28.77 -19.11
N GLY A 194 6.97 28.29 -20.04
CA GLY A 194 8.31 28.82 -20.32
C GLY A 194 8.36 30.24 -20.90
N THR A 195 7.34 31.06 -20.64
CA THR A 195 7.28 32.47 -21.02
C THR A 195 7.35 33.29 -19.75
N ASP A 196 8.52 33.90 -19.49
CA ASP A 196 8.76 34.94 -18.47
C ASP A 196 7.97 36.23 -18.81
N THR A 197 6.65 36.13 -18.90
CA THR A 197 5.76 37.29 -18.86
C THR A 197 5.07 37.25 -17.51
N GLY A 198 5.61 38.05 -16.58
CA GLY A 198 5.19 38.19 -15.18
C GLY A 198 3.78 38.75 -15.01
N THR A 199 2.79 37.98 -15.43
CA THR A 199 1.40 38.08 -15.00
C THR A 199 1.00 36.70 -14.52
N GLU A 200 1.12 36.50 -13.19
CA GLU A 200 0.41 35.45 -12.45
C GLU A 200 -1.10 35.74 -12.49
N ASP A 201 -1.68 35.89 -13.68
CA ASP A 201 -3.11 36.01 -13.85
C ASP A 201 -3.68 34.60 -13.88
N GLU A 202 -4.56 34.33 -12.91
CA GLU A 202 -5.45 33.18 -12.81
C GLU A 202 -5.94 32.75 -14.20
N ARG A 203 -5.28 31.75 -14.81
CA ARG A 203 -5.93 30.99 -15.87
C ARG A 203 -7.12 30.28 -15.22
N PRO A 204 -8.35 30.51 -15.68
CA PRO A 204 -9.50 29.76 -15.20
C PRO A 204 -9.28 28.28 -15.57
N GLY A 205 -9.00 27.45 -14.57
CA GLY A 205 -8.78 26.01 -14.76
C GLY A 205 -7.45 25.44 -14.26
N GLY A 206 -6.62 26.20 -13.53
CA GLY A 206 -5.47 25.62 -12.83
C GLY A 206 -5.89 24.52 -11.84
N PRO A 207 -5.05 23.49 -11.59
CA PRO A 207 -5.38 22.41 -10.67
C PRO A 207 -5.72 22.93 -9.27
N GLU A 208 -6.80 22.43 -8.67
CA GLU A 208 -7.19 22.78 -7.31
C GLU A 208 -6.07 22.42 -6.31
N PRO A 209 -5.79 23.28 -5.31
CA PRO A 209 -4.83 22.94 -4.25
C PRO A 209 -5.22 21.63 -3.57
N LEU A 210 -4.26 20.72 -3.42
CA LEU A 210 -4.47 19.42 -2.80
C LEU A 210 -4.24 19.52 -1.28
N PRO A 211 -5.27 19.35 -0.43
CA PRO A 211 -5.11 19.42 1.01
C PRO A 211 -4.45 18.13 1.55
N GLY A 212 -3.50 18.31 2.47
CA GLY A 212 -2.82 17.25 3.18
C GLY A 212 -2.70 17.53 4.67
N GLU A 213 -2.57 16.49 5.48
CA GLU A 213 -2.43 16.63 6.93
C GLU A 213 -1.29 15.75 7.48
N PHE A 214 -0.37 16.36 8.21
CA PHE A 214 0.65 15.66 8.98
C PHE A 214 0.32 15.68 10.47
N ALA A 215 -0.02 14.52 11.02
CA ALA A 215 -0.30 14.35 12.44
C ALA A 215 0.99 13.96 13.19
N GLN A 216 1.57 14.91 13.90
CA GLN A 216 2.78 14.72 14.67
C GLN A 216 2.49 14.03 16.01
N ILE A 217 3.06 12.83 16.21
CA ILE A 217 2.93 12.08 17.46
C ILE A 217 4.10 12.39 18.41
N PRO A 218 3.86 12.39 19.73
CA PRO A 218 4.94 12.55 20.71
C PRO A 218 5.90 11.35 20.67
N LEU A 219 7.19 11.60 20.92
CA LEU A 219 8.23 10.56 20.91
C LEU A 219 8.12 9.62 22.12
N LEU A 220 7.83 10.16 23.30
CA LEU A 220 7.80 9.40 24.56
C LEU A 220 6.43 9.53 25.23
N PRO A 221 5.88 8.42 25.76
CA PRO A 221 4.63 8.46 26.51
C PRO A 221 4.83 9.09 27.90
N LYS A 222 3.81 9.79 28.42
CA LYS A 222 3.90 10.51 29.70
C LYS A 222 4.21 9.60 30.91
N TRP A 223 3.82 8.32 30.87
CA TRP A 223 4.09 7.38 31.97
C TRP A 223 5.59 7.11 32.18
N LEU A 224 6.41 7.31 31.15
CA LEU A 224 7.86 7.15 31.28
C LEU A 224 8.44 8.15 32.27
N LEU A 225 7.87 9.36 32.36
CA LEU A 225 8.27 10.34 33.38
C LEU A 225 7.92 9.88 34.79
N ILE A 226 6.80 9.18 34.95
CA ILE A 226 6.39 8.59 36.25
C ILE A 226 7.36 7.48 36.65
N VAL A 227 7.70 6.58 35.73
CA VAL A 227 8.67 5.50 35.99
C VAL A 227 10.06 6.06 36.28
N LEU A 228 10.50 7.08 35.54
CA LEU A 228 11.78 7.75 35.81
C LEU A 228 11.79 8.39 37.20
N ALA A 229 10.71 9.06 37.60
CA ALA A 229 10.58 9.64 38.93
C ALA A 229 10.59 8.55 40.03
N ALA A 230 9.89 7.43 39.82
CA ALA A 230 9.89 6.30 40.74
C ALA A 230 11.28 5.65 40.89
N LEU A 231 12.00 5.45 39.78
CA LEU A 231 13.38 4.95 39.80
C LEU A 231 14.31 5.91 40.54
N LEU A 232 14.15 7.22 40.32
CA LEU A 232 14.95 8.23 41.03
C LEU A 232 14.66 8.22 42.55
N ALA A 233 13.39 8.06 42.93
CA ALA A 233 12.98 7.94 44.33
C ALA A 233 13.52 6.66 45.00
N LEU A 234 13.46 5.51 44.30
CA LEU A 234 14.06 4.26 44.76
C LEU A 234 15.59 4.38 44.91
N LEU A 235 16.25 5.05 43.96
CA LEU A 235 17.68 5.30 44.01
C LEU A 235 18.04 6.20 45.21
N LEU A 236 17.28 7.28 45.45
CA LEU A 236 17.45 8.12 46.62
C LEU A 236 17.23 7.34 47.92
N ALA A 237 16.15 6.55 48.03
CA ALA A 237 15.87 5.72 49.19
C ALA A 237 16.97 4.67 49.43
N TRP A 238 17.54 4.08 48.38
CA TRP A 238 18.69 3.18 48.48
C TRP A 238 19.90 3.88 49.10
N PHE A 239 20.23 5.09 48.64
CA PHE A 239 21.39 5.84 49.15
C PHE A 239 21.19 6.41 50.55
N THR A 240 19.97 6.80 50.94
CA THR A 240 19.69 7.46 52.24
C THR A 240 19.27 6.52 53.35
N LEU A 241 18.55 5.43 53.04
CA LEU A 241 17.99 4.53 54.04
C LEU A 241 18.71 3.18 54.06
N VAL A 242 18.92 2.58 52.89
CA VAL A 242 19.40 1.19 52.80
C VAL A 242 20.92 1.11 52.95
N ARG A 243 21.68 1.97 52.28
CA ARG A 243 23.14 1.99 52.36
C ARG A 243 23.70 2.22 53.78
N PRO A 244 23.16 3.14 54.62
CA PRO A 244 23.64 3.26 56.00
C PRO A 244 23.25 2.07 56.87
N ALA A 245 22.06 1.49 56.70
CA ALA A 245 21.62 0.31 57.45
C ALA A 245 22.41 -0.97 57.10
N VAL A 246 22.79 -1.15 55.84
CA VAL A 246 23.65 -2.27 55.41
C VAL A 246 25.08 -2.11 55.95
N ARG A 247 25.55 -0.88 56.16
CA ARG A 247 26.85 -0.64 56.82
C ARG A 247 26.80 -0.93 58.31
N SER A 248 25.76 -0.46 59.02
CA SER A 248 25.64 -0.71 60.46
C SER A 248 25.43 -2.19 60.79
N THR A 249 24.63 -2.90 60.00
CA THR A 249 24.42 -4.35 60.19
C THR A 249 25.66 -5.19 59.83
N ALA A 250 26.49 -4.73 58.89
CA ALA A 250 27.77 -5.36 58.59
C ALA A 250 28.80 -5.11 59.72
N GLU A 251 28.83 -3.92 60.32
CA GLU A 251 29.69 -3.61 61.48
C GLU A 251 29.25 -4.38 62.74
N GLU A 252 27.95 -4.43 63.06
CA GLU A 252 27.40 -5.23 64.16
C GLU A 252 27.65 -6.73 63.96
N ALA A 253 27.56 -7.26 62.73
CA ALA A 253 27.85 -8.66 62.46
C ALA A 253 29.34 -9.00 62.63
N VAL A 254 30.25 -8.05 62.36
CA VAL A 254 31.70 -8.22 62.57
C VAL A 254 32.03 -8.16 64.06
N GLU A 255 31.44 -7.22 64.82
CA GLU A 255 31.62 -7.15 66.29
C GLU A 255 31.01 -8.38 66.99
N ALA A 256 29.82 -8.82 66.61
CA ALA A 256 29.19 -10.02 67.17
C ALA A 256 30.00 -11.29 66.86
N ALA A 257 30.62 -11.38 65.67
CA ALA A 257 31.51 -12.48 65.32
C ALA A 257 32.82 -12.45 66.14
N GLN A 258 33.36 -11.26 66.43
CA GLN A 258 34.54 -11.11 67.29
C GLN A 258 34.23 -11.45 68.75
N GLU A 259 33.08 -11.02 69.29
CA GLU A 259 32.65 -11.42 70.64
C GLU A 259 32.39 -12.93 70.77
N GLN A 260 31.83 -13.56 69.73
CA GLN A 260 31.65 -15.02 69.71
C GLN A 260 32.98 -15.76 69.66
N GLN A 261 33.97 -15.23 68.92
CA GLN A 261 35.33 -15.79 68.90
C GLN A 261 36.05 -15.62 70.25
N GLU A 262 35.88 -14.48 70.93
CA GLU A 262 36.46 -14.27 72.27
C GLU A 262 35.80 -15.18 73.32
N LYS A 263 34.47 -15.36 73.29
CA LYS A 263 33.74 -16.28 74.18
C LYS A 263 34.09 -17.75 73.91
N GLN A 264 34.32 -18.13 72.65
CA GLN A 264 34.83 -19.46 72.30
C GLN A 264 36.26 -19.68 72.77
N ALA A 265 37.14 -18.67 72.65
CA ALA A 265 38.51 -18.74 73.15
C ALA A 265 38.59 -18.80 74.70
N GLU A 266 37.67 -18.16 75.41
CA GLU A 266 37.54 -18.29 76.87
C GLU A 266 36.96 -19.64 77.29
N GLN A 267 35.99 -20.20 76.54
CA GLN A 267 35.50 -21.56 76.79
C GLN A 267 36.58 -22.62 76.54
N GLU A 268 37.37 -22.49 75.48
CA GLU A 268 38.51 -23.39 75.21
C GLU A 268 39.60 -23.29 76.29
N ARG A 269 39.84 -22.09 76.85
CA ARG A 269 40.74 -21.90 78.01
C ARG A 269 40.22 -22.50 79.30
N GLN A 270 38.91 -22.54 79.53
CA GLN A 270 38.30 -23.16 80.71
C GLN A 270 38.19 -24.68 80.59
N GLN A 271 38.18 -25.22 79.36
CA GLN A 271 38.14 -26.67 79.10
C GLN A 271 39.52 -27.33 78.99
N ALA A 272 40.61 -26.56 78.84
CA ALA A 272 42.00 -27.04 78.87
C ALA A 272 42.55 -27.33 80.28
N GLY A 273 41.70 -27.28 81.32
CA GLY A 273 42.04 -27.51 82.72
C GLY A 273 41.56 -28.84 83.30
N ALA A 274 41.47 -29.93 82.52
CA ALA A 274 41.30 -31.27 83.08
C ALA A 274 41.73 -32.37 82.10
N THR A 275 42.49 -33.33 82.64
CA THR A 275 42.81 -34.68 82.14
C THR A 275 43.87 -34.86 81.05
N ASP A 276 45.07 -35.11 81.58
CA ASP A 276 46.20 -35.86 81.06
C ASP A 276 45.86 -37.35 80.80
N GLY A 277 46.48 -37.93 79.77
CA GLY A 277 46.85 -39.35 79.72
C GLY A 277 45.86 -40.39 79.16
N GLY A 278 46.21 -40.96 78.00
CA GLY A 278 46.28 -42.43 77.87
C GLY A 278 45.30 -43.16 76.95
N THR A 279 45.75 -43.37 75.71
CA THR A 279 45.68 -44.62 74.88
C THR A 279 44.47 -45.56 74.95
N GLY A 280 43.85 -45.80 73.78
CA GLY A 280 43.09 -47.02 73.50
C GLY A 280 42.33 -46.99 72.16
N SER A 281 42.91 -47.56 71.10
CA SER A 281 42.15 -48.16 69.98
C SER A 281 41.81 -49.62 70.37
N PRO A 282 40.81 -50.33 69.80
CA PRO A 282 40.34 -50.23 68.40
C PRO A 282 38.82 -50.51 68.13
N ALA A 283 38.49 -50.44 66.84
CA ALA A 283 37.57 -51.32 66.09
C ALA A 283 36.04 -51.10 66.07
N GLY A 284 35.53 -51.14 64.83
CA GLY A 284 34.14 -51.44 64.43
C GLY A 284 33.29 -50.18 64.25
N GLY A 285 32.69 -49.87 63.11
CA GLY A 285 32.50 -50.58 61.86
C GLY A 285 31.34 -49.90 61.12
N GLN A 286 31.48 -49.83 59.79
CA GLN A 286 30.41 -49.79 58.78
C GLN A 286 29.46 -48.59 58.77
N GLU A 287 29.53 -47.79 57.68
CA GLU A 287 28.55 -47.79 56.56
C GLU A 287 27.41 -46.80 56.86
N GLN A 288 26.89 -45.96 55.99
CA GLN A 288 26.90 -45.69 54.55
C GLN A 288 26.44 -44.21 54.47
N GLY A 289 26.75 -43.39 53.48
CA GLY A 289 27.39 -43.58 52.20
C GLY A 289 27.40 -42.22 51.50
N GLN A 290 28.38 -42.07 50.60
CA GLN A 290 28.33 -41.36 49.32
C GLN A 290 27.62 -39.98 49.33
N GLY A 291 28.33 -38.85 49.19
CA GLY A 291 29.37 -38.60 48.20
C GLY A 291 28.75 -38.51 46.81
N GLN A 292 29.11 -37.63 45.90
CA GLN A 292 30.13 -36.60 45.78
C GLN A 292 29.87 -36.01 44.39
N GLY A 293 30.29 -34.78 44.10
CA GLY A 293 30.21 -34.32 42.71
C GLY A 293 30.80 -32.95 42.50
N THR A 294 32.11 -32.88 42.32
CA THR A 294 32.83 -31.71 41.83
C THR A 294 33.44 -32.06 40.46
N ALA A 295 32.94 -31.39 39.40
CA ALA A 295 33.59 -30.94 38.15
C ALA A 295 34.48 -31.92 37.32
N PRO A 296 35.08 -31.50 36.19
CA PRO A 296 34.49 -31.22 34.87
C PRO A 296 35.14 -32.05 33.73
N GLY A 297 34.62 -32.00 32.49
CA GLY A 297 35.41 -32.38 31.30
C GLY A 297 34.68 -32.89 30.04
N ALA A 298 34.66 -32.02 29.01
CA ALA A 298 34.83 -32.24 27.56
C ALA A 298 34.23 -33.44 26.79
N GLY A 299 33.64 -33.11 25.62
CA GLY A 299 33.98 -33.79 24.36
C GLY A 299 32.85 -34.20 23.40
N ALA A 300 32.74 -33.45 22.28
CA ALA A 300 32.29 -33.88 20.94
C ALA A 300 30.81 -34.32 20.75
N THR A 301 30.10 -34.18 19.63
CA THR A 301 30.17 -33.52 18.31
C THR A 301 28.82 -33.86 17.66
N GLY A 302 28.18 -32.95 16.91
CA GLY A 302 26.99 -33.30 16.13
C GLY A 302 26.43 -32.11 15.35
N ASN A 303 26.28 -32.29 14.04
CA ASN A 303 26.41 -31.28 13.01
C ASN A 303 25.07 -30.72 12.47
N GLY A 304 25.10 -29.49 11.91
CA GLY A 304 24.20 -28.97 10.86
C GLY A 304 22.94 -28.23 11.36
N GLY A 305 22.58 -27.03 10.91
CA GLY A 305 23.11 -26.15 9.88
C GLY A 305 22.15 -24.95 9.65
N ALA A 306 22.63 -23.95 8.90
CA ALA A 306 21.95 -22.74 8.39
C ALA A 306 21.53 -21.71 9.46
N GLY A 307 21.88 -20.43 9.36
CA GLY A 307 22.06 -19.61 8.16
C GLY A 307 21.20 -18.36 8.36
N THR A 308 21.80 -17.36 9.00
CA THR A 308 21.25 -16.08 9.50
C THR A 308 20.55 -15.20 8.45
N GLY A 309 19.39 -14.66 8.83
CA GLY A 309 18.78 -13.44 8.27
C GLY A 309 18.20 -12.60 9.42
N GLY A 310 18.77 -11.41 9.64
CA GLY A 310 18.65 -10.63 10.87
C GLY A 310 17.25 -10.08 11.17
N SER A 311 16.82 -10.29 12.43
CA SER A 311 15.67 -9.64 13.04
C SER A 311 16.14 -8.41 13.83
N GLY A 312 15.68 -7.23 13.40
CA GLY A 312 15.76 -6.00 14.17
C GLY A 312 14.68 -6.02 15.26
N SER A 313 15.10 -6.36 16.48
CA SER A 313 14.29 -6.31 17.70
C SER A 313 13.95 -4.87 18.09
N THR A 314 12.64 -4.59 18.26
CA THR A 314 12.16 -3.50 19.12
C THR A 314 11.16 -4.04 20.15
N GLY A 315 11.62 -4.10 21.40
CA GLY A 315 10.91 -3.64 22.61
C GLY A 315 9.62 -4.35 22.99
N GLY A 316 9.72 -5.29 23.93
CA GLY A 316 8.59 -5.96 24.55
C GLY A 316 7.74 -5.08 25.48
N PHE A 317 6.43 -5.33 25.41
CA PHE A 317 5.49 -5.25 26.53
C PHE A 317 4.79 -6.63 26.60
N GLY A 318 4.43 -7.05 27.80
CA GLY A 318 4.14 -8.44 28.17
C GLY A 318 3.20 -9.22 27.25
N GLY A 319 3.65 -10.41 26.86
CA GLY A 319 2.83 -11.62 26.82
C GLY A 319 1.65 -11.66 25.85
N ILE A 320 1.77 -11.14 24.63
CA ILE A 320 0.92 -11.55 23.52
C ILE A 320 1.84 -11.61 22.30
N ASN A 321 2.17 -12.80 21.81
CA ASN A 321 2.84 -12.93 20.52
C ASN A 321 1.76 -12.97 19.45
N PRO A 322 1.45 -11.84 18.76
CA PRO A 322 0.58 -11.88 17.60
C PRO A 322 1.21 -12.78 16.54
N GLU A 323 0.63 -13.96 16.34
CA GLU A 323 1.07 -14.91 15.32
C GLU A 323 0.38 -14.54 14.01
N GLN A 324 1.17 -14.29 12.96
CA GLN A 324 0.59 -14.15 11.63
C GLN A 324 -0.09 -15.47 11.25
N SER A 325 -1.36 -15.38 10.85
CA SER A 325 -2.16 -16.56 10.54
C SER A 325 -2.89 -16.35 9.23
N SER A 326 -2.97 -17.42 8.44
CA SER A 326 -3.76 -17.48 7.22
C SER A 326 -4.48 -18.82 7.14
N GLN A 327 -5.70 -18.81 6.61
CA GLN A 327 -6.52 -20.01 6.47
C GLN A 327 -7.16 -20.02 5.08
N THR A 328 -7.23 -21.21 4.49
CA THR A 328 -7.91 -21.43 3.22
C THR A 328 -9.18 -22.23 3.46
N ILE A 329 -10.31 -21.68 3.05
CA ILE A 329 -11.63 -22.31 3.07
C ILE A 329 -11.97 -22.68 1.64
N ASP A 330 -11.92 -23.97 1.34
CA ASP A 330 -12.22 -24.54 0.05
C ASP A 330 -13.64 -25.15 0.06
N VAL A 331 -14.52 -24.62 -0.80
CA VAL A 331 -15.92 -25.04 -0.92
C VAL A 331 -16.17 -25.63 -2.31
N GLN A 332 -16.56 -26.89 -2.34
CA GLN A 332 -17.05 -27.58 -3.53
C GLN A 332 -18.50 -27.99 -3.34
N THR A 333 -19.35 -27.66 -4.31
CA THR A 333 -20.79 -27.97 -4.28
C THR A 333 -21.32 -28.30 -5.67
N ASN A 334 -22.39 -29.09 -5.72
CA ASN A 334 -23.04 -29.46 -6.97
C ASN A 334 -23.95 -28.31 -7.48
N ALA A 335 -24.26 -28.33 -8.77
CA ALA A 335 -25.26 -27.43 -9.35
C ALA A 335 -26.61 -27.54 -8.63
N GLY A 336 -27.23 -26.40 -8.32
CA GLY A 336 -28.50 -26.30 -7.59
C GLY A 336 -28.38 -26.52 -6.08
N ALA A 337 -27.18 -26.72 -5.53
CA ALA A 337 -26.98 -26.95 -4.10
C ALA A 337 -26.21 -25.81 -3.42
N THR A 338 -26.51 -25.60 -2.14
CA THR A 338 -25.76 -24.73 -1.24
C THR A 338 -24.87 -25.55 -0.33
N ARG A 339 -23.62 -25.11 -0.14
CA ARG A 339 -22.70 -25.73 0.81
C ARG A 339 -21.89 -24.69 1.56
N ASP A 340 -21.68 -24.98 2.84
CA ASP A 340 -20.93 -24.12 3.74
C ASP A 340 -19.66 -24.83 4.20
N LYS A 341 -18.55 -24.09 4.23
CA LYS A 341 -17.33 -24.48 4.95
C LYS A 341 -16.91 -23.35 5.86
N ALA A 342 -16.38 -23.73 7.01
CA ALA A 342 -15.98 -22.78 8.03
C ALA A 342 -14.63 -23.13 8.64
N TYR A 343 -13.83 -22.09 8.91
CA TYR A 343 -12.71 -22.15 9.83
C TYR A 343 -13.19 -21.67 11.21
N LYS A 344 -12.95 -22.46 12.26
CA LYS A 344 -13.30 -22.09 13.63
C LYS A 344 -12.08 -21.50 14.34
N VAL A 345 -12.24 -20.32 14.93
CA VAL A 345 -11.19 -19.70 15.74
C VAL A 345 -10.92 -20.57 16.98
N PRO A 346 -9.65 -20.97 17.24
CA PRO A 346 -9.31 -21.78 18.41
C PRO A 346 -9.75 -21.14 19.72
N GLN A 347 -10.01 -21.99 20.73
CA GLN A 347 -10.29 -21.53 22.08
C GLN A 347 -9.09 -20.74 22.63
N GLY A 348 -9.36 -19.67 23.39
CA GLY A 348 -8.35 -18.76 23.96
C GLY A 348 -7.73 -17.79 22.96
N LYS A 349 -8.23 -17.73 21.71
CA LYS A 349 -7.67 -16.88 20.65
C LYS A 349 -8.71 -15.91 20.08
N VAL A 350 -8.26 -14.74 19.63
CA VAL A 350 -9.01 -13.83 18.75
C VAL A 350 -8.31 -13.77 17.40
N PHE A 351 -9.07 -13.95 16.32
CA PHE A 351 -8.54 -13.79 14.97
C PHE A 351 -8.89 -12.40 14.44
N GLY A 352 -7.90 -11.51 14.37
CA GLY A 352 -8.02 -10.20 13.74
C GLY A 352 -7.77 -10.32 12.24
N VAL A 353 -8.83 -10.51 11.46
CA VAL A 353 -8.75 -10.64 10.00
C VAL A 353 -8.52 -9.27 9.37
N THR A 354 -7.50 -9.17 8.51
CA THR A 354 -7.17 -7.94 7.76
C THR A 354 -7.49 -8.08 6.29
N ASP A 355 -7.43 -9.29 5.73
CA ASP A 355 -7.58 -9.49 4.29
C ASP A 355 -8.35 -10.77 3.99
N ILE A 356 -9.12 -10.73 2.90
CA ILE A 356 -9.65 -11.91 2.24
C ILE A 356 -9.37 -11.87 0.75
N VAL A 357 -9.09 -13.03 0.18
CA VAL A 357 -9.00 -13.23 -1.27
C VAL A 357 -9.96 -14.34 -1.66
N VAL A 358 -10.86 -14.06 -2.59
CA VAL A 358 -11.81 -15.04 -3.13
C VAL A 358 -11.48 -15.35 -4.58
N ALA A 359 -11.56 -16.63 -4.92
CA ALA A 359 -11.28 -17.13 -6.26
C ALA A 359 -12.45 -17.96 -6.81
N ASN A 360 -13.01 -17.47 -7.92
CA ASN A 360 -13.92 -18.17 -8.82
C ASN A 360 -13.18 -18.53 -10.12
N PHE A 361 -12.18 -19.41 -10.01
CA PHE A 361 -11.27 -19.69 -11.13
C PHE A 361 -11.92 -20.50 -12.27
N GLN A 362 -13.02 -21.21 -12.00
CA GLN A 362 -13.77 -21.98 -13.01
C GLN A 362 -14.76 -21.12 -13.80
N GLY A 363 -15.07 -19.92 -13.30
CA GLY A 363 -16.11 -19.06 -13.86
C GLY A 363 -17.52 -19.56 -13.56
N ASP A 364 -17.73 -20.09 -12.35
CA ASP A 364 -19.02 -20.53 -11.85
C ASP A 364 -20.03 -19.39 -11.77
N GLU A 365 -21.33 -19.72 -11.85
CA GLU A 365 -22.45 -18.80 -11.66
C GLU A 365 -23.22 -19.17 -10.38
N GLY A 366 -23.67 -18.17 -9.62
CA GLY A 366 -24.30 -18.38 -8.32
C GLY A 366 -23.95 -17.30 -7.31
N VAL A 367 -23.92 -17.65 -6.03
CA VAL A 367 -23.68 -16.67 -4.96
C VAL A 367 -22.72 -17.23 -3.91
N LEU A 368 -21.69 -16.45 -3.57
CA LEU A 368 -20.82 -16.66 -2.42
C LEU A 368 -21.18 -15.67 -1.31
N THR A 369 -21.51 -16.17 -0.12
CA THR A 369 -21.69 -15.36 1.09
C THR A 369 -20.58 -15.65 2.09
N ILE A 370 -19.94 -14.59 2.60
CA ILE A 370 -18.87 -14.68 3.59
C ILE A 370 -19.37 -14.07 4.89
N SER A 371 -19.23 -14.82 5.99
CA SER A 371 -19.66 -14.40 7.33
C SER A 371 -18.56 -14.64 8.35
N PHE A 372 -18.39 -13.69 9.27
CA PHE A 372 -17.50 -13.81 10.41
C PHE A 372 -18.37 -13.86 11.69
N GLY A 373 -18.47 -15.03 12.31
CA GLY A 373 -19.48 -15.33 13.32
C GLY A 373 -20.88 -15.18 12.73
N GLU A 374 -21.74 -14.44 13.43
CA GLU A 374 -23.11 -14.12 12.97
C GLU A 374 -23.15 -12.95 11.98
N ARG A 375 -22.04 -12.21 11.81
CA ARG A 375 -22.00 -11.03 10.94
C ARG A 375 -21.71 -11.45 9.51
N LYS A 376 -22.69 -11.22 8.62
CA LYS A 376 -22.47 -11.28 7.18
C LYS A 376 -21.55 -10.13 6.75
N ILE A 377 -20.42 -10.47 6.13
CA ILE A 377 -19.43 -9.52 5.66
C ILE A 377 -19.77 -9.05 4.26
N THR A 378 -20.02 -9.99 3.35
CA THR A 378 -20.39 -9.68 1.97
C THR A 378 -21.12 -10.84 1.32
N THR A 379 -21.89 -10.54 0.28
CA THR A 379 -22.50 -11.50 -0.63
C THR A 379 -22.15 -11.08 -2.05
N ILE A 380 -21.56 -11.99 -2.82
CA ILE A 380 -21.01 -11.70 -4.14
C ILE A 380 -21.62 -12.69 -5.13
N ALA A 381 -22.13 -12.19 -6.26
CA ALA A 381 -22.53 -13.02 -7.38
C ALA A 381 -21.27 -13.59 -8.05
N LEU A 382 -21.21 -14.91 -8.25
CA LEU A 382 -20.00 -15.58 -8.73
C LEU A 382 -19.61 -15.12 -10.14
N GLU A 383 -20.60 -14.81 -10.97
CA GLU A 383 -20.42 -14.35 -12.35
C GLU A 383 -19.72 -12.98 -12.47
N THR A 384 -19.64 -12.17 -11.40
CA THR A 384 -19.06 -10.82 -11.45
C THR A 384 -17.56 -10.79 -11.21
N PHE A 385 -16.95 -11.90 -10.80
CA PHE A 385 -15.51 -11.95 -10.51
C PHE A 385 -14.85 -13.27 -10.94
N ARG A 386 -13.52 -13.24 -10.99
CA ARG A 386 -12.66 -14.43 -11.11
C ARG A 386 -11.70 -14.51 -9.94
N ASN A 387 -11.06 -13.40 -9.59
CA ASN A 387 -10.33 -13.23 -8.34
C ASN A 387 -10.69 -11.85 -7.78
N GLN A 388 -10.97 -11.76 -6.49
CA GLN A 388 -11.28 -10.50 -5.83
C GLN A 388 -10.63 -10.47 -4.45
N ASP A 389 -9.96 -9.38 -4.13
CA ASP A 389 -9.40 -9.10 -2.81
C ASP A 389 -10.25 -8.06 -2.06
N TYR A 390 -10.30 -8.21 -0.74
CA TYR A 390 -10.80 -7.19 0.18
C TYR A 390 -9.81 -7.05 1.33
N HIS A 391 -9.46 -5.82 1.66
CA HIS A 391 -8.53 -5.48 2.72
C HIS A 391 -9.14 -4.46 3.67
N TRP A 392 -8.85 -4.58 4.97
CA TRP A 392 -9.33 -3.69 6.01
C TRP A 392 -8.16 -3.09 6.79
N VAL A 393 -8.19 -1.75 6.93
CA VAL A 393 -7.22 -1.02 7.78
C VAL A 393 -7.44 -1.32 9.26
N THR A 394 -8.70 -1.52 9.67
CA THR A 394 -9.08 -1.93 11.02
C THR A 394 -9.43 -3.42 10.98
N PRO A 395 -8.65 -4.30 11.64
CA PRO A 395 -8.92 -5.73 11.62
C PRO A 395 -10.31 -6.05 12.16
N ILE A 396 -11.02 -6.96 11.49
CA ILE A 396 -12.28 -7.49 12.00
C ILE A 396 -11.95 -8.59 12.99
N GLN A 397 -12.27 -8.33 14.26
CA GLN A 397 -11.98 -9.25 15.37
C GLN A 397 -13.03 -10.36 15.43
N ILE A 398 -12.58 -11.60 15.29
CA ILE A 398 -13.41 -12.79 15.40
C ILE A 398 -13.07 -13.47 16.72
N PRO A 399 -14.01 -13.52 17.69
CA PRO A 399 -13.74 -14.05 19.02
C PRO A 399 -13.49 -15.56 18.95
N GLU A 400 -12.94 -16.12 20.03
CA GLU A 400 -12.76 -17.56 20.16
C GLU A 400 -14.07 -18.31 19.89
N ASN A 401 -13.95 -19.53 19.35
CA ASN A 401 -15.06 -20.39 18.97
C ASN A 401 -16.01 -19.87 17.87
N ALA A 402 -15.95 -18.60 17.47
CA ALA A 402 -16.64 -18.11 16.30
C ALA A 402 -15.96 -18.59 15.00
N THR A 403 -16.66 -18.44 13.88
CA THR A 403 -16.23 -19.01 12.60
C THR A 403 -16.05 -17.98 11.50
N VAL A 404 -15.07 -18.19 10.64
CA VAL A 404 -15.03 -17.61 9.29
C VAL A 404 -15.72 -18.61 8.37
N THR A 405 -16.84 -18.23 7.77
CA THR A 405 -17.65 -19.14 6.94
C THR A 405 -17.76 -18.63 5.50
N ALA A 406 -17.54 -19.53 4.54
CA ALA A 406 -17.88 -19.34 3.13
C ALA A 406 -19.07 -20.26 2.79
N SER A 407 -20.17 -19.65 2.35
CA SER A 407 -21.38 -20.33 1.87
C SER A 407 -21.53 -20.12 0.37
N VAL A 408 -21.48 -21.21 -0.39
CA VAL A 408 -21.58 -21.18 -1.87
C VAL A 408 -22.89 -21.81 -2.28
N THR A 409 -23.74 -21.02 -2.94
CA THR A 409 -24.91 -21.50 -3.67
C THR A 409 -24.56 -21.54 -5.15
N CYS A 410 -24.47 -22.75 -5.71
CA CYS A 410 -24.09 -22.95 -7.10
C CYS A 410 -25.33 -22.98 -7.99
N SER A 411 -25.46 -22.02 -8.89
CA SER A 411 -26.49 -22.04 -9.92
C SER A 411 -26.04 -22.88 -11.11
N LYS A 412 -24.81 -22.65 -11.59
CA LYS A 412 -24.25 -23.35 -12.75
C LYS A 412 -22.71 -23.44 -12.64
N PRO A 413 -22.14 -24.65 -12.74
CA PRO A 413 -20.69 -24.84 -12.82
C PRO A 413 -20.11 -24.16 -14.06
N GLY A 414 -18.95 -23.54 -13.89
CA GLY A 414 -18.24 -22.82 -14.93
C GLY A 414 -17.52 -23.74 -15.92
N THR A 415 -17.02 -23.13 -16.99
CA THR A 415 -16.18 -23.80 -18.00
C THR A 415 -14.81 -23.14 -18.00
N PRO A 416 -13.80 -23.76 -17.35
CA PRO A 416 -12.42 -23.27 -17.37
C PRO A 416 -11.85 -23.21 -18.81
N ALA A 417 -10.66 -22.62 -18.96
CA ALA A 417 -9.98 -22.48 -20.25
C ALA A 417 -9.69 -23.81 -20.99
N THR A 418 -9.84 -24.95 -20.31
CA THR A 418 -9.79 -26.30 -20.91
C THR A 418 -11.01 -26.61 -21.80
N GLY A 419 -12.06 -25.78 -21.76
CA GLY A 419 -13.28 -25.94 -22.57
C GLY A 419 -14.25 -27.03 -22.08
N THR A 420 -13.89 -27.78 -21.04
CA THR A 420 -14.76 -28.80 -20.42
C THR A 420 -15.44 -28.21 -19.19
N GLN A 421 -16.77 -28.23 -19.16
CA GLN A 421 -17.54 -27.73 -18.01
C GLN A 421 -17.22 -28.55 -16.76
N ALA A 422 -17.01 -27.87 -15.62
CA ALA A 422 -16.77 -28.53 -14.35
C ALA A 422 -18.01 -29.31 -13.87
N SER A 423 -17.80 -30.35 -13.05
CA SER A 423 -18.89 -31.17 -12.52
C SER A 423 -19.67 -30.51 -11.37
N GLY A 424 -19.15 -29.41 -10.81
CA GLY A 424 -19.71 -28.66 -9.70
C GLY A 424 -19.01 -27.32 -9.56
N CYS A 425 -19.56 -26.41 -8.76
CA CYS A 425 -18.89 -25.16 -8.45
C CYS A 425 -17.78 -25.38 -7.42
N HIS A 426 -16.66 -24.67 -7.59
CA HIS A 426 -15.50 -24.72 -6.70
C HIS A 426 -14.98 -23.32 -6.41
N GLN A 427 -15.10 -22.91 -5.15
CA GLN A 427 -14.67 -21.59 -4.68
C GLN A 427 -13.63 -21.73 -3.59
N VAL A 428 -12.65 -20.83 -3.60
CA VAL A 428 -11.60 -20.77 -2.59
C VAL A 428 -11.62 -19.39 -1.94
N LEU A 429 -11.74 -19.36 -0.62
CA LEU A 429 -11.59 -18.17 0.22
C LEU A 429 -10.29 -18.31 1.02
N ASN A 430 -9.32 -17.45 0.78
CA ASN A 430 -8.18 -17.28 1.68
C ASN A 430 -8.48 -16.11 2.63
N VAL A 431 -8.28 -16.33 3.93
CA VAL A 431 -8.42 -15.32 4.98
C VAL A 431 -7.05 -15.14 5.63
N SER A 432 -6.61 -13.92 5.88
CA SER A 432 -5.34 -13.65 6.56
C SER A 432 -5.45 -12.53 7.58
N GLY A 433 -4.54 -12.56 8.56
CA GLY A 433 -4.49 -11.59 9.63
C GLY A 433 -3.61 -12.05 10.77
N VAL A 434 -4.01 -11.70 11.99
CA VAL A 434 -3.26 -11.97 13.21
C VAL A 434 -4.10 -12.77 14.19
N LEU A 435 -3.57 -13.89 14.67
CA LEU A 435 -4.15 -14.67 15.75
C LEU A 435 -3.47 -14.26 17.06
N SER A 436 -4.25 -13.75 18.01
CA SER A 436 -3.75 -13.26 19.30
C SER A 436 -4.37 -14.04 20.45
N ASP A 437 -3.64 -14.22 21.54
CA ASP A 437 -4.18 -14.76 22.79
C ASP A 437 -5.19 -13.78 23.41
N ILE A 438 -6.31 -14.32 23.92
CA ILE A 438 -7.21 -13.60 24.80
C ILE A 438 -6.48 -13.45 26.14
N ALA A 439 -6.18 -12.21 26.52
CA ALA A 439 -5.60 -11.95 27.84
C ALA A 439 -6.55 -12.50 28.93
N PRO A 440 -6.04 -13.22 29.94
CA PRO A 440 -6.86 -13.84 30.98
C PRO A 440 -7.62 -12.83 31.84
#